data_AF-A0A1X0NJ01-F1
#
_entry.id   AF-A0A1X0NJ01-F1
#
_cell.length_a   1.000
_cell.length_b   1.000
_cell.length_c   1.000
_cell.angle_alpha   90.00
_cell.angle_beta   90.00
_cell.angle_gamma   90.00
#
_symmetry.space_group_name_H-M   'P 1'
#
loop_
_entity.id
_entity.type
_entity.pdbx_description
1 polymer ?
#
loop_
_entity_poly.entity_id
_entity_poly.type
_entity_poly.pdbx_seq_one_letter_code
_entity_poly.pdbx_strand_id
1 'polypeptide(L)'
;MEEDLFTLIDRDFDGFLTLEETLQCFEHLGFIRDSESVKLIETEFSQFVGKRLDEFGFRKMVNILCAHCGVRLGSVWSVCVEQALYAAFTKSASKPEMTVPRSTMEFIQRSLVESGEEYTGDPSVFAANTPDHLDYGDFIEFFQLRWPHLSRAKVASLLLKLYPYQQQSNVIGVSKMTSSSTLNPSEEKDKDKEHAGPDEYPDMLSHDYVEALLKYATLLKATLRFREEQVKSAEELITQNAILRESLAVATEEHVRAQGQIQALTRELEVLTEERPVRSDAIAAIPQHDAAGREWDDTIDALSDNVKILSLVRRFCSQREEAEATRELAERAKEIQLERQQKFLLSWETALHNKESEMIQEQLETKRKWSEAFMLKEQQLRRLQENLELKELQLTVREKALAKRQQAQYELDRESNELSFAERRRRLQQLERIEATLRKREEQLKAREEAFLHSKQNVVEGEKNEGYKALSFA
;
A
#
# COMPACT_ATOMS: atom_id res chain seq x y z
N MET A 1 4.11 -12.10 13.16
CA MET A 1 2.86 -11.39 12.78
C MET A 1 2.23 -10.68 13.98
N GLU A 2 1.83 -11.39 15.04
CA GLU A 2 1.18 -10.77 16.21
C GLU A 2 2.18 -9.95 17.05
N GLU A 3 3.36 -10.49 17.30
CA GLU A 3 4.50 -9.79 17.92
C GLU A 3 4.91 -8.54 17.13
N ASP A 4 4.96 -8.67 15.81
CA ASP A 4 5.27 -7.57 14.90
C ASP A 4 4.21 -6.44 14.97
N LEU A 5 2.92 -6.81 15.05
CA LEU A 5 1.83 -5.86 15.18
C LEU A 5 1.88 -5.15 16.53
N PHE A 6 2.21 -5.88 17.61
CA PHE A 6 2.42 -5.30 18.94
C PHE A 6 3.48 -4.20 18.87
N THR A 7 4.65 -4.48 18.30
CA THR A 7 5.74 -3.50 18.17
C THR A 7 5.44 -2.30 17.26
N LEU A 8 4.44 -2.41 16.39
CA LEU A 8 4.03 -1.31 15.51
C LEU A 8 2.99 -0.39 16.15
N ILE A 9 2.11 -0.96 16.98
CA ILE A 9 1.07 -0.20 17.69
C ILE A 9 1.65 0.45 18.95
N ASP A 10 2.68 -0.14 19.56
CA ASP A 10 3.41 0.41 20.71
C ASP A 10 4.22 1.64 20.27
N ARG A 11 3.54 2.79 20.27
CA ARG A 11 4.03 4.06 19.72
C ARG A 11 5.02 4.76 20.63
N ASP A 12 4.91 4.55 21.94
CA ASP A 12 5.78 5.10 22.97
C ASP A 12 6.92 4.14 23.35
N PHE A 13 6.90 2.91 22.83
CA PHE A 13 7.90 1.87 23.07
C PHE A 13 8.09 1.56 24.55
N ASP A 14 7.02 1.72 25.33
CA ASP A 14 7.05 1.45 26.77
C ASP A 14 6.93 -0.05 27.07
N GLY A 15 6.72 -0.87 26.02
CA GLY A 15 6.62 -2.33 26.08
C GLY A 15 5.23 -2.81 26.49
N PHE A 16 4.26 -1.91 26.59
CA PHE A 16 2.88 -2.21 26.90
C PHE A 16 1.94 -1.54 25.90
N LEU A 17 0.76 -2.11 25.73
CA LEU A 17 -0.28 -1.52 24.91
C LEU A 17 -1.54 -1.28 25.71
N THR A 18 -2.17 -0.13 25.50
CA THR A 18 -3.50 0.15 26.02
C THR A 18 -4.58 -0.17 24.99
N LEU A 19 -5.79 -0.42 25.49
CA LEU A 19 -6.98 -0.57 24.64
C LEU A 19 -7.20 0.68 23.78
N GLU A 20 -7.00 1.87 24.36
CA GLU A 20 -7.20 3.17 23.70
C GLU A 20 -6.25 3.35 22.51
N GLU A 21 -4.97 3.03 22.66
CA GLU A 21 -3.99 3.09 21.56
C GLU A 21 -4.34 2.12 20.42
N THR A 22 -4.82 0.94 20.77
CA THR A 22 -5.21 -0.06 19.76
C THR A 22 -6.48 0.35 19.04
N LEU A 23 -7.49 0.87 19.75
CA LEU A 23 -8.73 1.36 19.15
C LEU A 23 -8.49 2.57 18.26
N GLN A 24 -7.69 3.54 18.71
CA GLN A 24 -7.28 4.68 17.89
C GLN A 24 -6.58 4.24 16.61
N CYS A 25 -5.72 3.21 16.69
CA CYS A 25 -5.08 2.65 15.49
C CYS A 25 -6.12 2.05 14.52
N PHE A 26 -7.08 1.27 15.01
CA PHE A 26 -8.10 0.61 14.17
C PHE A 26 -9.12 1.61 13.58
N GLU A 27 -9.52 2.61 14.35
CA GLU A 27 -10.37 3.71 13.88
C GLU A 27 -9.66 4.51 12.79
N HIS A 28 -8.40 4.86 13.03
CA HIS A 28 -7.59 5.62 12.09
C HIS A 28 -7.36 4.89 10.76
N LEU A 29 -7.22 3.56 10.81
CA LEU A 29 -7.09 2.71 9.62
C LEU A 29 -8.44 2.42 8.92
N GLY A 30 -9.55 2.95 9.45
CA GLY A 30 -10.88 2.81 8.86
C GLY A 30 -11.51 1.42 9.04
N PHE A 31 -10.99 0.61 9.97
CA PHE A 31 -11.59 -0.67 10.34
C PHE A 31 -12.83 -0.48 11.21
N ILE A 32 -12.84 0.57 12.04
CA ILE A 32 -13.99 1.00 12.82
C ILE A 32 -14.57 2.24 12.14
N ARG A 33 -15.79 2.13 11.60
CA ARG A 33 -16.40 3.17 10.75
C ARG A 33 -17.33 4.11 11.49
N ASP A 34 -17.92 3.68 12.61
CA ASP A 34 -18.97 4.40 13.32
C ASP A 34 -18.63 4.60 14.80
N SER A 35 -18.92 5.79 15.34
CA SER A 35 -18.73 6.13 16.76
C SER A 35 -19.61 5.30 17.72
N GLU A 36 -20.71 4.73 17.23
CA GLU A 36 -21.52 3.77 17.98
C GLU A 36 -20.86 2.39 18.06
N SER A 37 -20.09 2.00 17.05
CA SER A 37 -19.29 0.76 17.09
C SER A 37 -18.18 0.86 18.13
N VAL A 38 -17.57 2.04 18.30
CA VAL A 38 -16.56 2.29 19.35
C VAL A 38 -17.15 2.07 20.74
N LYS A 39 -18.37 2.57 21.02
CA LYS A 39 -19.05 2.38 22.31
C LYS A 39 -19.46 0.94 22.59
N LEU A 40 -19.86 0.20 21.55
CA LEU A 40 -20.18 -1.23 21.64
C LEU A 40 -18.90 -2.05 21.93
N ILE A 41 -17.79 -1.67 21.29
CA ILE A 41 -16.47 -2.27 21.54
C ILE A 41 -15.98 -1.91 22.95
N GLU A 42 -16.10 -0.67 23.42
CA GLU A 42 -15.70 -0.30 24.79
C GLU A 42 -16.46 -1.09 25.88
N THR A 43 -17.73 -1.45 25.62
CA THR A 43 -18.52 -2.27 26.54
C THR A 43 -18.10 -3.74 26.53
N GLU A 44 -17.87 -4.34 25.35
CA GLU A 44 -17.35 -5.72 25.22
C GLU A 44 -15.89 -5.87 25.70
N PHE A 45 -15.11 -4.79 25.63
CA PHE A 45 -13.70 -4.77 26.01
C PHE A 45 -13.44 -4.13 27.38
N SER A 46 -14.49 -3.95 28.19
CA SER A 46 -14.41 -3.45 29.57
C SER A 46 -13.37 -4.17 30.44
N GLN A 47 -13.07 -5.44 30.16
CA GLN A 47 -12.02 -6.21 30.83
C GLN A 47 -10.58 -5.74 30.53
N PHE A 48 -10.37 -4.93 29.50
CA PHE A 48 -9.07 -4.42 29.03
C PHE A 48 -8.89 -2.92 29.28
N VAL A 49 -9.97 -2.19 29.64
CA VAL A 49 -9.92 -0.75 29.92
C VAL A 49 -8.97 -0.46 31.08
N GLY A 50 -8.05 0.50 30.88
CA GLY A 50 -7.06 0.92 31.88
C GLY A 50 -5.97 -0.11 32.21
N LYS A 51 -5.91 -1.25 31.50
CA LYS A 51 -4.86 -2.25 31.68
C LYS A 51 -3.73 -2.02 30.68
N ARG A 52 -2.50 -2.17 31.18
CA ARG A 52 -1.31 -2.35 30.36
C ARG A 52 -1.30 -3.80 29.87
N LEU A 53 -1.47 -3.98 28.57
CA LEU A 53 -1.52 -5.29 27.94
C LEU A 53 -0.11 -5.72 27.55
N ASP A 54 0.26 -6.91 28.01
CA ASP A 54 1.38 -7.65 27.47
C ASP A 54 1.01 -8.27 26.12
N GLU A 55 1.99 -8.87 25.45
CA GLU A 55 1.81 -9.45 24.12
C GLU A 55 0.67 -10.48 24.06
N PHE A 56 0.47 -11.25 25.14
CA PHE A 56 -0.60 -12.24 25.25
C PHE A 56 -1.98 -11.59 25.39
N GLY A 57 -2.10 -10.56 26.25
CA GLY A 57 -3.32 -9.77 26.40
C GLY A 57 -3.70 -9.04 25.11
N PHE A 58 -2.70 -8.49 24.41
CA PHE A 58 -2.88 -7.83 23.11
C PHE A 58 -3.39 -8.80 22.05
N ARG A 59 -2.81 -10.00 21.95
CA ARG A 59 -3.25 -11.03 21.01
C ARG A 59 -4.71 -11.41 21.18
N LYS A 60 -5.16 -11.57 22.44
CA LYS A 60 -6.55 -11.85 22.75
C LYS A 60 -7.46 -10.69 22.33
N MET A 61 -7.06 -9.47 22.62
CA MET A 61 -7.81 -8.25 22.26
C MET A 61 -7.95 -8.08 20.75
N VAL A 62 -6.85 -8.18 19.99
CA VAL A 62 -6.86 -8.01 18.53
C VAL A 62 -7.72 -9.07 17.84
N ASN A 63 -7.71 -10.31 18.33
CA ASN A 63 -8.55 -11.36 17.76
C ASN A 63 -10.04 -11.06 17.94
N ILE A 64 -10.45 -10.52 19.09
CA ILE A 64 -11.84 -10.10 19.32
C ILE A 64 -12.18 -8.90 18.43
N LEU A 65 -11.27 -7.92 18.29
CA LEU A 65 -11.47 -6.74 17.44
C LEU A 65 -11.62 -7.11 15.97
N CYS A 66 -10.77 -8.02 15.48
CA CYS A 66 -10.83 -8.54 14.12
C CYS A 66 -12.16 -9.26 13.86
N ALA A 67 -12.63 -10.09 14.82
CA ALA A 67 -13.92 -10.75 14.73
C ALA A 67 -15.08 -9.75 14.67
N HIS A 68 -15.05 -8.72 15.52
CA HIS A 68 -16.07 -7.68 15.58
C HIS A 68 -16.11 -6.82 14.31
N CYS A 69 -14.95 -6.47 13.74
CA CYS A 69 -14.86 -5.68 12.51
C CYS A 69 -15.10 -6.52 11.25
N GLY A 70 -15.22 -7.85 11.35
CA GLY A 70 -15.35 -8.75 10.21
C GLY A 70 -14.08 -8.83 9.34
N VAL A 71 -12.91 -8.54 9.92
CA VAL A 71 -11.62 -8.48 9.20
C VAL A 71 -10.71 -9.60 9.66
N ARG A 72 -9.91 -10.16 8.75
CA ARG A 72 -8.87 -11.15 9.12
C ARG A 72 -7.66 -10.44 9.69
N LEU A 73 -7.05 -11.03 10.72
CA LEU A 73 -5.81 -10.53 11.33
C LEU A 73 -4.71 -10.26 10.30
N GLY A 74 -4.55 -11.13 9.28
CA GLY A 74 -3.57 -10.93 8.22
C GLY A 74 -3.81 -9.67 7.37
N SER A 75 -5.08 -9.28 7.17
CA SER A 75 -5.43 -8.04 6.46
C SER A 75 -5.12 -6.81 7.30
N VAL A 76 -5.44 -6.84 8.60
CA VAL A 76 -5.06 -5.77 9.54
C VAL A 76 -3.55 -5.63 9.59
N TRP A 77 -2.82 -6.74 9.75
CA TRP A 77 -1.37 -6.77 9.77
C TRP A 77 -0.77 -6.17 8.50
N SER A 78 -1.24 -6.58 7.32
CA SER A 78 -0.73 -6.05 6.04
C SER A 78 -0.93 -4.54 5.94
N VAL A 79 -2.11 -4.04 6.31
CA VAL A 79 -2.41 -2.60 6.25
C VAL A 79 -1.54 -1.82 7.24
N CYS A 80 -1.42 -2.30 8.49
CA CYS A 80 -0.58 -1.65 9.49
C CYS A 80 0.90 -1.58 9.07
N VAL A 81 1.42 -2.67 8.51
CA VAL A 81 2.82 -2.74 8.05
C VAL A 81 3.05 -1.78 6.88
N GLU A 82 2.18 -1.80 5.86
CA GLU A 82 2.33 -0.92 4.70
C GLU A 82 2.21 0.57 5.08
N GLN A 83 1.26 0.91 5.95
CA GLN A 83 1.11 2.28 6.45
C GLN A 83 2.32 2.73 7.27
N ALA A 84 2.87 1.86 8.12
CA ALA A 84 4.06 2.16 8.90
C ALA A 84 5.30 2.36 8.02
N LEU A 85 5.47 1.51 6.99
CA LEU A 85 6.54 1.64 6.01
C LEU A 85 6.40 2.93 5.18
N TYR A 86 5.18 3.26 4.77
CA TYR A 86 4.90 4.50 4.05
C TYR A 86 5.14 5.73 4.94
N ALA A 87 4.75 5.68 6.21
CA ALA A 87 5.03 6.74 7.18
C ALA A 87 6.54 6.92 7.39
N ALA A 88 7.31 5.83 7.53
CA ALA A 88 8.76 5.88 7.60
C ALA A 88 9.36 6.51 6.33
N PHE A 89 8.92 6.07 5.15
CA PHE A 89 9.36 6.63 3.88
C PHE A 89 9.06 8.13 3.76
N THR A 90 7.85 8.57 4.07
CA THR A 90 7.48 10.00 3.98
C THR A 90 8.28 10.89 4.93
N LYS A 91 8.77 10.36 6.06
CA LYS A 91 9.67 11.07 6.98
C LYS A 91 11.11 11.15 6.43
N SER A 92 11.54 10.14 5.70
CA SER A 92 12.88 10.07 5.11
C SER A 92 12.97 10.72 3.72
N ALA A 93 11.85 10.87 3.03
CA ALA A 93 11.78 11.41 1.68
C ALA A 93 11.85 12.93 1.64
N SER A 94 12.55 13.44 0.64
CA SER A 94 12.53 14.86 0.29
C SER A 94 11.21 15.20 -0.42
N LYS A 95 10.52 16.24 0.06
CA LYS A 95 9.31 16.78 -0.59
C LYS A 95 9.74 17.91 -1.54
N PRO A 96 9.17 18.03 -2.76
CA PRO A 96 7.97 17.35 -3.26
C PRO A 96 8.22 16.06 -4.07
N GLU A 97 9.47 15.74 -4.38
CA GLU A 97 9.83 14.65 -5.30
C GLU A 97 9.49 13.25 -4.75
N MET A 98 9.25 13.13 -3.43
CA MET A 98 8.92 11.87 -2.77
C MET A 98 9.98 10.81 -3.06
N THR A 99 11.25 11.20 -2.94
CA THR A 99 12.39 10.31 -3.04
C THR A 99 13.32 10.47 -1.85
N VAL A 100 13.90 9.37 -1.38
CA VAL A 100 14.86 9.37 -0.28
C VAL A 100 16.27 9.55 -0.85
N PRO A 101 16.99 10.62 -0.49
CA PRO A 101 18.34 10.84 -0.97
C PRO A 101 19.33 9.87 -0.30
N ARG A 102 20.42 9.56 -1.00
CA ARG A 102 21.50 8.69 -0.53
C ARG A 102 22.05 9.07 0.85
N SER A 103 22.18 10.36 1.14
CA SER A 103 22.65 10.84 2.44
C SER A 103 21.74 10.44 3.60
N THR A 104 20.42 10.45 3.39
CA THR A 104 19.44 9.97 4.37
C THR A 104 19.52 8.46 4.53
N MET A 105 19.73 7.72 3.43
CA MET A 105 19.93 6.27 3.49
C MET A 105 21.18 5.90 4.30
N GLU A 106 22.29 6.59 4.07
CA GLU A 106 23.54 6.39 4.80
C GLU A 106 23.42 6.77 6.29
N PHE A 107 22.59 7.76 6.62
CA PHE A 107 22.24 8.09 8.00
C PHE A 107 21.43 6.97 8.66
N ILE A 108 20.33 6.57 8.04
CA ILE A 108 19.47 5.48 8.55
C ILE A 108 20.28 4.20 8.75
N GLN A 109 21.09 3.86 7.75
CA GLN A 109 21.95 2.69 7.78
C GLN A 109 22.94 2.73 8.95
N ARG A 110 23.59 3.87 9.21
CA ARG A 110 24.47 4.02 10.38
C ARG A 110 23.70 3.86 11.68
N SER A 111 22.55 4.50 11.80
CA SER A 111 21.75 4.43 13.03
C SER A 111 21.22 3.03 13.33
N LEU A 112 20.89 2.23 12.31
CA LEU A 112 20.49 0.83 12.49
C LEU A 112 21.64 -0.04 13.03
N VAL A 113 22.86 0.16 12.53
CA VAL A 113 24.05 -0.53 13.05
C VAL A 113 24.37 -0.12 14.48
N GLU A 114 24.29 1.18 14.76
CA GLU A 114 24.48 1.72 16.11
C GLU A 114 23.44 1.17 17.10
N SER A 115 22.23 0.83 16.61
CA SER A 115 21.19 0.18 17.39
C SER A 115 21.39 -1.33 17.60
N GLY A 116 22.47 -1.91 17.05
CA GLY A 116 22.87 -3.30 17.26
C GLY A 116 22.38 -4.29 16.18
N GLU A 117 21.83 -3.80 15.07
CA GLU A 117 21.40 -4.67 13.95
C GLU A 117 22.59 -5.03 13.05
N GLU A 118 22.89 -6.32 12.92
CA GLU A 118 24.05 -6.81 12.17
C GLU A 118 23.76 -6.91 10.66
N TYR A 119 24.72 -6.50 9.83
CA TYR A 119 24.63 -6.70 8.38
C TYR A 119 24.85 -8.16 8.02
N THR A 120 24.00 -8.68 7.13
CA THR A 120 24.31 -9.91 6.39
C THR A 120 24.69 -9.53 4.96
N GLY A 121 25.96 -9.15 4.73
CA GLY A 121 26.48 -8.89 3.39
C GLY A 121 27.71 -7.97 3.34
N ASP A 122 28.51 -8.10 2.28
CA ASP A 122 29.71 -7.29 2.04
C ASP A 122 29.31 -5.83 1.70
N PRO A 123 29.67 -4.82 2.52
CA PRO A 123 29.21 -3.43 2.36
C PRO A 123 29.68 -2.79 1.04
N SER A 124 30.72 -3.35 0.43
CA SER A 124 31.34 -2.89 -0.82
C SER A 124 30.47 -3.12 -2.07
N VAL A 125 29.71 -4.22 -2.11
CA VAL A 125 28.95 -4.65 -3.30
C VAL A 125 27.70 -3.77 -3.55
N PHE A 126 27.12 -3.24 -2.48
CA PHE A 126 25.90 -2.45 -2.55
C PHE A 126 26.15 -0.94 -2.61
N ALA A 127 27.31 -0.46 -2.16
CA ALA A 127 27.67 0.96 -2.21
C ALA A 127 27.92 1.47 -3.64
N ALA A 128 28.30 0.57 -4.56
CA ALA A 128 28.60 0.89 -5.96
C ALA A 128 27.36 1.03 -6.86
N ASN A 129 26.21 0.47 -6.45
CA ASN A 129 24.98 0.43 -7.26
C ASN A 129 23.75 1.06 -6.58
N THR A 130 23.90 1.70 -5.41
CA THR A 130 22.78 2.43 -4.80
C THR A 130 22.44 3.67 -5.63
N PRO A 131 21.21 3.80 -6.14
CA PRO A 131 20.73 5.03 -6.77
C PRO A 131 20.89 6.22 -5.83
N ASP A 132 21.12 7.41 -6.39
CA ASP A 132 21.23 8.65 -5.61
C ASP A 132 19.91 9.04 -4.92
N HIS A 133 18.79 8.55 -5.48
CA HIS A 133 17.43 8.76 -4.99
C HIS A 133 16.65 7.45 -5.08
N LEU A 134 15.99 7.06 -3.98
CA LEU A 134 15.12 5.88 -3.92
C LEU A 134 13.66 6.30 -3.88
N ASP A 135 12.83 5.70 -4.73
CA ASP A 135 11.37 5.80 -4.61
C ASP A 135 10.85 4.86 -3.50
N TYR A 136 9.54 4.84 -3.27
CA TYR A 136 8.96 4.02 -2.21
C TYR A 136 9.24 2.52 -2.39
N GLY A 137 9.17 2.01 -3.61
CA GLY A 137 9.40 0.57 -3.85
C GLY A 137 10.86 0.22 -3.58
N ASP A 138 11.78 0.99 -4.17
CA ASP A 138 13.21 0.78 -4.06
C ASP A 138 13.72 0.98 -2.62
N PHE A 139 13.13 1.93 -1.88
CA PHE A 139 13.43 2.17 -0.47
C PHE A 139 13.12 0.95 0.40
N ILE A 140 12.00 0.28 0.14
CA ILE A 140 11.60 -0.90 0.92
C ILE A 140 12.43 -2.13 0.53
N GLU A 141 12.67 -2.33 -0.76
CA GLU A 141 13.54 -3.41 -1.25
C GLU A 141 14.96 -3.27 -0.72
N PHE A 142 15.47 -2.04 -0.58
CA PHE A 142 16.79 -1.77 -0.01
C PHE A 142 16.98 -2.40 1.38
N PHE A 143 16.02 -2.23 2.29
CA PHE A 143 16.12 -2.79 3.64
C PHE A 143 15.92 -4.31 3.66
N GLN A 144 15.03 -4.84 2.81
CA GLN A 144 14.80 -6.28 2.73
C GLN A 144 16.02 -7.05 2.18
N LEU A 145 16.79 -6.44 1.28
CA LEU A 145 18.00 -7.04 0.74
C LEU A 145 19.18 -6.99 1.73
N ARG A 146 19.29 -5.91 2.51
CA ARG A 146 20.40 -5.71 3.45
C ARG A 146 20.19 -6.39 4.80
N TRP A 147 18.93 -6.52 5.23
CA TRP A 147 18.52 -7.23 6.45
C TRP A 147 17.43 -8.26 6.13
N PRO A 148 17.74 -9.33 5.37
CA PRO A 148 16.79 -10.39 5.00
C PRO A 148 16.21 -11.14 6.20
N HIS A 149 16.85 -11.07 7.36
CA HIS A 149 16.36 -11.67 8.61
C HIS A 149 15.29 -10.80 9.30
N LEU A 150 15.14 -9.53 8.93
CA LEU A 150 14.14 -8.64 9.51
C LEU A 150 12.81 -8.74 8.77
N SER A 151 11.72 -8.88 9.52
CA SER A 151 10.37 -8.79 8.95
C SER A 151 10.09 -7.36 8.45
N ARG A 152 9.21 -7.20 7.47
CA ARG A 152 8.77 -5.87 6.99
C ARG A 152 8.25 -4.97 8.11
N ALA A 153 7.57 -5.57 9.08
CA ALA A 153 7.07 -4.88 10.26
C ALA A 153 8.19 -4.42 11.19
N LYS A 154 9.19 -5.28 11.42
CA LYS A 154 10.36 -4.95 12.23
C LYS A 154 11.15 -3.81 11.58
N VAL A 155 11.37 -3.87 10.26
CA VAL A 155 11.98 -2.77 9.48
C VAL A 155 11.20 -1.48 9.70
N ALA A 156 9.87 -1.50 9.52
CA ALA A 156 9.04 -0.32 9.75
C ALA A 156 9.18 0.25 11.18
N SER A 157 9.15 -0.61 12.20
CA SER A 157 9.30 -0.20 13.59
C SER A 157 10.66 0.46 13.85
N LEU A 158 11.74 -0.11 13.31
CA LEU A 158 13.10 0.43 13.48
C LEU A 158 13.24 1.77 12.76
N LEU A 159 12.73 1.90 11.54
CA LEU A 159 12.77 3.16 10.80
C LEU A 159 11.95 4.25 11.50
N LEU A 160 10.81 3.92 12.10
CA LEU A 160 10.01 4.87 12.86
C LEU A 160 10.70 5.31 14.16
N LYS A 161 11.47 4.42 14.81
CA LYS A 161 12.27 4.74 16.01
C LYS A 161 13.36 5.78 15.75
N LEU A 162 13.89 5.86 14.53
CA LEU A 162 14.91 6.85 14.16
C LEU A 162 14.39 8.29 14.18
N TYR A 163 13.07 8.46 14.21
CA TYR A 163 12.41 9.76 14.24
C TYR A 163 11.47 9.87 15.44
N PRO A 164 12.01 9.97 16.67
CA PRO A 164 11.20 10.11 17.88
C PRO A 164 10.37 11.41 17.80
N TYR A 165 9.10 11.29 18.20
CA TYR A 165 7.99 12.22 18.04
C TYR A 165 8.33 13.73 18.20
N GLN A 166 8.18 14.50 17.11
CA GLN A 166 7.49 15.80 17.18
C GLN A 166 5.99 15.54 16.96
N GLN A 167 5.17 16.10 17.84
CA GLN A 167 3.71 15.95 17.91
C GLN A 167 3.03 15.87 16.53
N GLN A 168 2.48 14.70 16.22
CA GLN A 168 1.54 14.50 15.12
C GLN A 168 0.18 15.05 15.53
N SER A 169 -0.09 16.32 15.24
CA SER A 169 -1.45 16.85 15.16
C SER A 169 -1.87 17.26 13.74
N ASN A 170 -1.01 17.11 12.73
CA ASN A 170 -1.27 17.71 11.40
C ASN A 170 -0.99 16.85 10.16
N VAL A 171 -0.76 15.54 10.26
CA VAL A 171 -0.42 14.77 9.04
C VAL A 171 -1.62 14.05 8.40
N ILE A 172 -2.80 14.03 9.03
CA ILE A 172 -3.99 13.45 8.41
C ILE A 172 -5.16 14.41 8.60
N GLY A 173 -5.20 15.41 7.70
CA GLY A 173 -6.21 16.44 7.67
C GLY A 173 -6.37 16.95 6.24
N VAL A 174 -7.55 16.73 5.67
CA VAL A 174 -8.03 17.37 4.46
C VAL A 174 -8.07 18.89 4.66
N SER A 175 -7.46 19.64 3.73
CA SER A 175 -7.67 21.06 3.42
C SER A 175 -7.15 22.14 4.38
N LYS A 176 -6.11 22.87 3.96
CA LYS A 176 -6.18 24.33 3.67
C LYS A 176 -4.87 24.83 3.05
N MET A 177 -4.94 25.19 1.78
CA MET A 177 -4.01 26.12 1.15
C MET A 177 -4.08 27.46 1.88
N THR A 178 -3.01 27.84 2.57
CA THR A 178 -2.61 29.24 2.70
C THR A 178 -1.10 29.32 2.66
N SER A 179 -0.63 30.02 1.64
CA SER A 179 0.74 30.36 1.32
C SER A 179 1.52 30.99 2.47
N SER A 180 2.83 30.78 2.42
CA SER A 180 3.91 31.78 2.55
C SER A 180 5.00 31.34 3.53
N SER A 181 6.22 31.20 3.02
CA SER A 181 7.45 31.75 3.63
C SER A 181 8.68 31.44 2.78
N THR A 182 9.03 32.43 1.96
CA THR A 182 10.38 33.00 1.78
C THR A 182 11.61 32.08 1.85
N LEU A 183 12.18 31.85 0.66
CA LEU A 183 13.57 32.16 0.26
C LEU A 183 14.52 32.65 1.38
N ASN A 184 15.61 31.91 1.62
CA ASN A 184 16.93 32.35 1.13
C ASN A 184 18.00 31.24 1.17
N PRO A 185 19.01 31.33 0.28
CA PRO A 185 20.01 30.30 -0.01
C PRO A 185 21.33 30.57 0.72
N SER A 186 22.21 29.57 0.83
CA SER A 186 23.60 29.78 1.25
C SER A 186 24.52 28.74 0.62
N GLU A 187 25.13 29.19 -0.48
CA GLU A 187 26.56 29.11 -0.83
C GLU A 187 27.33 27.77 -0.77
N GLU A 188 27.72 27.35 -1.98
CA GLU A 188 29.10 27.02 -2.41
C GLU A 188 30.05 26.36 -1.40
N LYS A 189 30.56 25.17 -1.78
CA LYS A 189 31.99 25.03 -2.05
C LYS A 189 32.33 23.78 -2.86
N ASP A 190 32.81 24.04 -4.07
CA ASP A 190 33.66 23.17 -4.87
C ASP A 190 34.79 22.57 -4.06
N LYS A 191 35.03 21.27 -4.24
CA LYS A 191 36.38 20.71 -4.34
C LYS A 191 36.41 19.52 -5.27
N ASP A 192 36.98 19.77 -6.45
CA ASP A 192 37.58 18.79 -7.35
C ASP A 192 38.52 17.85 -6.59
N LYS A 193 38.45 16.55 -6.89
CA LYS A 193 39.63 15.68 -7.05
C LYS A 193 39.31 14.56 -8.04
N GLU A 194 39.78 14.75 -9.26
CA GLU A 194 40.16 13.68 -10.17
C GLU A 194 41.12 12.71 -9.48
N HIS A 195 40.95 11.41 -9.68
CA HIS A 195 42.03 10.44 -9.90
C HIS A 195 41.48 9.26 -10.70
N ALA A 196 41.93 9.17 -11.95
CA ALA A 196 41.67 8.07 -12.87
C ALA A 196 42.81 7.04 -12.82
N GLY A 197 42.45 5.77 -13.00
CA GLY A 197 43.29 4.70 -13.52
C GLY A 197 43.32 3.42 -12.66
N PRO A 198 43.63 2.25 -13.24
CA PRO A 198 43.21 1.71 -14.53
C PRO A 198 42.63 0.27 -14.40
N ASP A 199 42.14 -0.25 -15.53
CA ASP A 199 41.64 -1.61 -15.77
C ASP A 199 42.35 -2.77 -15.03
N GLU A 200 41.56 -3.57 -14.31
CA GLU A 200 41.78 -5.01 -14.16
C GLU A 200 40.43 -5.73 -14.30
N TYR A 201 40.24 -6.42 -15.42
CA TYR A 201 39.19 -7.43 -15.58
C TYR A 201 39.66 -8.74 -14.92
N PRO A 202 38.98 -9.28 -13.89
CA PRO A 202 39.23 -10.65 -13.45
C PRO A 202 38.46 -11.60 -14.36
N ASP A 203 39.21 -12.27 -15.22
CA ASP A 203 38.81 -13.47 -15.91
C ASP A 203 38.47 -14.57 -14.89
N MET A 204 37.30 -15.19 -15.05
CA MET A 204 36.74 -16.42 -14.44
C MET A 204 35.39 -16.21 -13.74
N LEU A 205 34.33 -16.36 -14.53
CA LEU A 205 32.97 -16.64 -14.07
C LEU A 205 32.99 -17.95 -13.29
N SER A 206 32.99 -17.88 -11.95
CA SER A 206 32.87 -19.06 -11.10
C SER A 206 31.55 -19.78 -11.39
N HIS A 207 31.53 -21.10 -11.23
CA HIS A 207 30.33 -21.92 -11.42
C HIS A 207 29.15 -21.40 -10.58
N ASP A 208 29.45 -20.83 -9.41
CA ASP A 208 28.50 -20.23 -8.48
C ASP A 208 27.85 -18.94 -9.03
N TYR A 209 28.56 -18.16 -9.86
CA TYR A 209 28.01 -16.97 -10.52
C TYR A 209 26.97 -17.35 -11.58
N VAL A 210 27.24 -18.41 -12.35
CA VAL A 210 26.28 -18.95 -13.34
C VAL A 210 25.07 -19.55 -12.63
N GLU A 211 25.27 -20.22 -11.50
CA GLU A 211 24.17 -20.76 -10.69
C GLU A 211 23.31 -19.66 -10.05
N ALA A 212 23.94 -18.58 -9.57
CA ALA A 212 23.24 -17.40 -9.04
C ALA A 212 22.41 -16.68 -10.13
N LEU A 213 22.96 -16.54 -11.34
CA LEU A 213 22.22 -16.00 -12.50
C LEU A 213 21.04 -16.87 -12.90
N LEU A 214 21.19 -18.21 -12.85
CA LEU A 214 20.08 -19.13 -13.13
C LEU A 214 18.99 -19.02 -12.06
N LYS A 215 19.36 -18.92 -10.78
CA LYS A 215 18.40 -18.70 -9.68
C LYS A 215 17.67 -17.36 -9.86
N TYR A 216 18.39 -16.29 -10.21
CA TYR A 216 17.81 -14.99 -10.53
C TYR A 216 16.84 -15.05 -11.71
N ALA A 217 17.21 -15.73 -12.80
CA ALA A 217 16.34 -15.89 -13.96
C ALA A 217 15.07 -16.70 -13.64
N THR A 218 15.17 -17.73 -12.80
CA THR A 218 13.99 -18.49 -12.35
C THR A 218 13.06 -17.67 -11.46
N LEU A 219 13.63 -16.85 -10.57
CA LEU A 219 12.87 -15.95 -9.70
C LEU A 219 12.15 -14.89 -10.54
N LEU A 220 12.87 -14.23 -11.45
CA LEU A 220 12.30 -13.22 -12.37
C LEU A 220 11.16 -13.82 -13.19
N LYS A 221 11.32 -15.04 -13.70
CA LYS A 221 10.28 -15.75 -14.46
C LYS A 221 9.06 -16.07 -13.60
N ALA A 222 9.25 -16.43 -12.33
CA ALA A 222 8.14 -16.65 -11.39
C ALA A 222 7.41 -15.34 -11.09
N THR A 223 8.13 -14.24 -10.86
CA THR A 223 7.54 -12.92 -10.62
C THR A 223 6.78 -12.39 -11.84
N LEU A 224 7.31 -12.60 -13.05
CA LEU A 224 6.63 -12.22 -14.29
C LEU A 224 5.33 -13.01 -14.47
N ARG A 225 5.33 -14.33 -14.23
CA ARG A 225 4.10 -15.14 -14.29
C ARG A 225 3.06 -14.70 -13.27
N PHE A 226 3.48 -14.41 -12.04
CA PHE A 226 2.59 -13.90 -11.01
C PHE A 226 1.98 -12.54 -11.39
N ARG A 227 2.77 -11.64 -12.00
CA ARG A 227 2.26 -10.37 -12.52
C ARG A 227 1.31 -10.56 -13.70
N GLU A 228 1.59 -11.49 -14.62
CA GLU A 228 0.65 -11.84 -15.71
C GLU A 228 -0.68 -12.38 -15.17
N GLU A 229 -0.66 -13.20 -14.11
CA GLU A 229 -1.88 -13.68 -13.45
C GLU A 229 -2.66 -12.54 -12.78
N GLN A 230 -1.98 -11.58 -12.14
CA GLN A 230 -2.65 -10.40 -11.59
C GLN A 230 -3.25 -9.49 -12.67
N VAL A 231 -2.58 -9.32 -13.81
CA VAL A 231 -3.12 -8.54 -14.94
C VAL A 231 -4.37 -9.20 -15.51
N LYS A 232 -4.37 -10.53 -15.69
CA LYS A 232 -5.57 -11.27 -16.13
C LYS A 232 -6.72 -11.13 -15.14
N SER A 233 -6.44 -11.22 -13.84
CA SER A 233 -7.45 -11.00 -12.81
C SER A 233 -7.99 -9.57 -12.80
N ALA A 234 -7.14 -8.57 -13.05
CA ALA A 234 -7.56 -7.18 -13.19
C ALA A 234 -8.42 -6.96 -14.45
N GLU A 235 -8.08 -7.58 -15.58
CA GLU A 235 -8.89 -7.55 -16.81
C GLU A 235 -10.26 -8.20 -16.59
N GLU A 236 -10.33 -9.34 -15.91
CA GLU A 236 -11.59 -9.98 -15.52
C GLU A 236 -12.44 -9.02 -14.66
N LEU A 237 -11.85 -8.36 -13.67
CA LEU A 237 -12.56 -7.37 -12.85
C LEU A 237 -13.03 -6.16 -13.65
N ILE A 238 -12.25 -5.68 -14.63
CA ILE A 238 -12.67 -4.60 -15.55
C ILE A 238 -13.88 -5.03 -16.37
N THR A 239 -13.89 -6.26 -16.91
CA THR A 239 -15.04 -6.78 -17.66
C THR A 239 -16.28 -6.92 -16.78
N GLN A 240 -16.13 -7.41 -15.54
CA GLN A 240 -17.24 -7.46 -14.57
C GLN A 240 -17.77 -6.06 -14.23
N ASN A 241 -16.87 -5.07 -14.06
CA ASN A 241 -17.28 -3.69 -13.81
C ASN A 241 -18.03 -3.08 -14.99
N ALA A 242 -17.62 -3.40 -16.23
CA ALA A 242 -18.31 -2.96 -17.44
C ALA A 242 -19.73 -3.54 -17.51
N ILE A 243 -19.90 -4.85 -17.25
CA ILE A 243 -21.20 -5.51 -17.20
C ILE A 243 -22.09 -4.89 -16.11
N LEU A 244 -21.53 -4.64 -14.92
CA LEU A 244 -22.28 -4.01 -13.83
C LEU A 244 -22.73 -2.60 -14.18
N ARG A 245 -21.88 -1.79 -14.83
CA ARG A 245 -22.27 -0.44 -15.30
C ARG A 245 -23.37 -0.48 -16.35
N GLU A 246 -23.30 -1.42 -17.29
CA GLU A 246 -24.35 -1.62 -18.29
C GLU A 246 -25.67 -2.04 -17.62
N SER A 247 -25.61 -2.97 -16.66
CA SER A 247 -26.80 -3.38 -15.89
C SER A 247 -27.41 -2.23 -15.07
N LEU A 248 -26.56 -1.35 -14.53
CA LEU A 248 -26.99 -0.17 -13.78
C LEU A 248 -27.63 0.86 -14.71
N ALA A 249 -27.06 1.08 -15.91
CA ALA A 249 -27.65 1.92 -16.93
C ALA A 249 -29.06 1.42 -17.34
N VAL A 250 -29.22 0.12 -17.60
CA VAL A 250 -30.53 -0.48 -17.91
C VAL A 250 -31.51 -0.30 -16.74
N ALA A 251 -31.08 -0.55 -15.50
CA ALA A 251 -31.91 -0.35 -14.32
C ALA A 251 -32.35 1.12 -14.16
N THR A 252 -31.48 2.08 -14.48
CA THR A 252 -31.84 3.51 -14.44
C THR A 252 -32.84 3.89 -15.54
N GLU A 253 -32.69 3.36 -16.76
CA GLU A 253 -33.67 3.57 -17.83
C GLU A 253 -35.03 2.96 -17.49
N GLU A 254 -35.04 1.76 -16.92
CA GLU A 254 -36.28 1.12 -16.45
C GLU A 254 -36.93 1.90 -15.31
N HIS A 255 -36.14 2.42 -14.37
CA HIS A 255 -36.66 3.27 -13.29
C HIS A 255 -37.29 4.55 -13.83
N VAL A 256 -36.63 5.23 -14.77
CA VAL A 256 -37.17 6.43 -15.43
C VAL A 256 -38.46 6.10 -16.19
N ARG A 257 -38.50 4.96 -16.88
CA ARG A 257 -39.71 4.49 -17.59
C ARG A 257 -40.86 4.21 -16.62
N ALA A 258 -40.59 3.51 -15.52
CA ALA A 258 -41.57 3.22 -14.48
C ALA A 258 -42.07 4.50 -13.79
N GLN A 259 -41.18 5.44 -13.50
CA GLN A 259 -41.53 6.74 -12.93
C GLN A 259 -42.42 7.56 -13.89
N GLY A 260 -42.14 7.51 -15.20
CA GLY A 260 -43.00 8.10 -16.23
C GLY A 260 -44.39 7.47 -16.29
N GLN A 261 -44.49 6.14 -16.17
CA GLN A 261 -45.78 5.44 -16.08
C GLN A 261 -46.56 5.82 -14.82
N ILE A 262 -45.90 5.90 -13.66
CA ILE A 262 -46.53 6.32 -12.41
C ILE A 262 -47.06 7.76 -12.54
N GLN A 263 -46.29 8.68 -13.10
CA GLN A 263 -46.74 10.05 -13.33
C GLN A 263 -47.94 10.11 -14.29
N ALA A 264 -47.95 9.28 -15.35
CA ALA A 264 -49.08 9.20 -16.25
C ALA A 264 -50.35 8.69 -15.53
N LEU A 265 -50.24 7.59 -14.78
CA LEU A 265 -51.34 7.05 -13.97
C LEU A 265 -51.82 8.02 -12.88
N THR A 266 -50.91 8.81 -12.32
CA THR A 266 -51.26 9.82 -11.31
C THR A 266 -52.09 10.94 -11.92
N ARG A 267 -51.73 11.40 -13.13
CA ARG A 267 -52.53 12.38 -13.87
C ARG A 267 -53.89 11.84 -14.30
N GLU A 268 -53.95 10.57 -14.74
CA GLU A 268 -55.24 9.92 -15.06
C GLU A 268 -56.12 9.80 -13.82
N LEU A 269 -55.55 9.47 -12.65
CA LEU A 269 -56.27 9.47 -11.40
C LEU A 269 -56.78 10.86 -11.03
N GLU A 270 -55.96 11.91 -11.16
CA GLU A 270 -56.39 13.30 -10.91
C GLU A 270 -57.59 13.68 -11.79
N VAL A 271 -57.53 13.38 -13.09
CA VAL A 271 -58.65 13.59 -14.03
C VAL A 271 -59.90 12.81 -13.62
N LEU A 272 -59.77 11.52 -13.27
CA LEU A 272 -60.89 10.72 -12.80
C LEU A 272 -61.46 11.19 -11.45
N THR A 273 -60.63 11.85 -10.62
CA THR A 273 -61.05 12.43 -9.35
C THR A 273 -61.81 13.74 -9.57
N GLU A 274 -61.41 14.53 -10.57
CA GLU A 274 -62.11 15.75 -11.01
C GLU A 274 -63.40 15.46 -11.80
N GLU A 275 -63.43 14.37 -12.58
CA GLU A 275 -64.60 13.90 -13.33
C GLU A 275 -65.65 13.23 -12.43
N ARG A 276 -65.37 13.04 -11.13
CA ARG A 276 -66.38 12.59 -10.17
C ARG A 276 -67.28 13.79 -9.84
N PRO A 277 -68.53 13.85 -10.35
CA PRO A 277 -69.43 14.93 -9.96
C PRO A 277 -69.65 14.80 -8.46
N VAL A 278 -69.21 15.84 -7.77
CA VAL A 278 -69.56 16.14 -6.39
C VAL A 278 -71.09 16.09 -6.30
N ARG A 279 -71.64 14.95 -5.86
CA ARG A 279 -72.97 14.89 -5.25
C ARG A 279 -72.90 15.63 -3.92
N SER A 280 -72.82 16.95 -4.01
CA SER A 280 -73.17 17.90 -2.95
C SER A 280 -74.48 18.56 -3.32
N ASP A 281 -75.51 17.75 -3.51
CA ASP A 281 -76.88 18.24 -3.47
C ASP A 281 -77.39 18.07 -2.03
N ALA A 282 -77.78 19.21 -1.47
CA ALA A 282 -78.66 19.38 -0.31
C ALA A 282 -78.11 19.09 1.10
N ILE A 283 -77.39 20.07 1.67
CA ILE A 283 -77.75 20.60 3.00
C ILE A 283 -77.70 22.13 2.91
N ALA A 284 -78.77 22.71 2.37
CA ALA A 284 -79.09 24.11 2.59
C ALA A 284 -79.88 24.24 3.90
N ALA A 285 -79.47 25.23 4.71
CA ALA A 285 -80.25 25.92 5.73
C ALA A 285 -80.85 25.10 6.89
N ILE A 286 -80.45 25.44 8.12
CA ILE A 286 -81.33 25.95 9.20
C ILE A 286 -80.41 26.47 10.31
N PRO A 287 -80.46 27.77 10.68
CA PRO A 287 -80.00 28.25 11.97
C PRO A 287 -81.02 27.83 13.04
N GLN A 288 -80.57 27.10 14.06
CA GLN A 288 -81.38 26.92 15.27
C GLN A 288 -81.37 28.22 16.08
N HIS A 289 -82.49 28.92 16.08
CA HIS A 289 -82.87 29.80 17.17
C HIS A 289 -84.32 29.51 17.51
N ASP A 290 -84.52 28.76 18.60
CA ASP A 290 -85.82 28.61 19.23
C ASP A 290 -86.27 29.97 19.77
N ALA A 291 -87.32 30.53 19.18
CA ALA A 291 -88.09 31.63 19.73
C ALA A 291 -89.44 31.07 20.19
N ALA A 292 -89.50 30.61 21.44
CA ALA A 292 -90.76 30.51 22.17
C ALA A 292 -91.16 31.94 22.59
N GLY A 293 -92.39 32.30 22.24
CA GLY A 293 -92.86 33.67 22.19
C GLY A 293 -92.82 34.45 23.51
N ARG A 294 -92.81 35.78 23.33
CA ARG A 294 -93.48 36.72 24.22
C ARG A 294 -93.73 38.03 23.47
N GLU A 295 -95.00 38.22 23.17
CA GLU A 295 -95.73 39.47 22.98
C GLU A 295 -95.22 40.56 23.94
N TRP A 296 -94.69 41.67 23.41
CA TRP A 296 -94.60 42.95 24.11
C TRP A 296 -94.71 44.10 23.12
N ASP A 297 -95.68 44.97 23.41
CA ASP A 297 -95.69 46.38 23.07
C ASP A 297 -94.31 47.03 23.21
N ASP A 298 -94.10 48.10 22.41
CA ASP A 298 -93.25 49.27 22.68
C ASP A 298 -92.32 49.64 21.52
N THR A 299 -92.83 50.53 20.68
CA THR A 299 -92.17 51.25 19.58
C THR A 299 -91.07 52.24 20.02
N ILE A 300 -90.40 52.03 21.16
CA ILE A 300 -89.34 52.93 21.66
C ILE A 300 -87.97 52.24 21.83
N ASP A 301 -87.88 50.89 21.87
CA ASP A 301 -86.59 50.17 22.03
C ASP A 301 -85.89 49.76 20.72
N ALA A 302 -86.57 49.85 19.57
CA ALA A 302 -86.02 49.42 18.28
C ALA A 302 -84.79 50.23 17.80
N LEU A 303 -84.61 51.47 18.28
CA LEU A 303 -83.42 52.28 17.98
C LEU A 303 -82.21 51.89 18.85
N SER A 304 -82.44 51.47 20.10
CA SER A 304 -81.40 51.02 21.03
C SER A 304 -80.77 49.70 20.59
N ASP A 305 -81.60 48.76 20.12
CA ASP A 305 -81.12 47.47 19.63
C ASP A 305 -80.46 47.56 18.25
N ASN A 306 -80.91 48.47 17.37
CA ASN A 306 -80.21 48.75 16.12
C ASN A 306 -78.81 49.35 16.34
N VAL A 307 -78.61 50.20 17.35
CA VAL A 307 -77.28 50.72 17.71
C VAL A 307 -76.38 49.61 18.25
N LYS A 308 -76.91 48.69 19.06
CA LYS A 308 -76.15 47.52 19.53
C LYS A 308 -75.79 46.57 18.38
N ILE A 309 -76.71 46.29 17.46
CA ILE A 309 -76.45 45.44 16.28
C ILE A 309 -75.39 46.07 15.38
N LEU A 310 -75.47 47.37 15.09
CA LEU A 310 -74.46 48.07 14.29
C LEU A 310 -73.09 48.08 14.98
N SER A 311 -73.04 48.19 16.31
CA SER A 311 -71.79 48.10 17.07
C SER A 311 -71.15 46.70 17.01
N LEU A 312 -71.99 45.65 17.01
CA LEU A 312 -71.58 44.25 16.86
C LEU A 312 -71.06 43.97 15.45
N VAL A 313 -71.78 44.41 14.41
CA VAL A 313 -71.34 44.30 13.01
C VAL A 313 -70.02 45.03 12.82
N ARG A 314 -69.88 46.26 13.34
CA ARG A 314 -68.63 47.01 13.27
C ARG A 314 -67.48 46.27 13.96
N ARG A 315 -67.72 45.68 15.12
CA ARG A 315 -66.70 44.89 15.84
C ARG A 315 -66.31 43.63 15.06
N PHE A 316 -67.27 42.92 14.46
CA PHE A 316 -66.97 41.75 13.63
C PHE A 316 -66.23 42.12 12.35
N CYS A 317 -66.58 43.24 11.70
CA CYS A 317 -65.85 43.76 10.55
C CYS A 317 -64.41 44.13 10.93
N SER A 318 -64.20 44.86 12.03
CA SER A 318 -62.85 45.19 12.50
C SER A 318 -62.04 43.96 12.91
N GLN A 319 -62.65 42.98 13.57
CA GLN A 319 -61.98 41.71 13.90
C GLN A 319 -61.62 40.90 12.65
N ARG A 320 -62.46 40.94 11.63
CA ARG A 320 -62.18 40.29 10.34
C ARG A 320 -61.06 41.00 9.59
N GLU A 321 -61.05 42.32 9.54
CA GLU A 321 -59.98 43.12 8.94
C GLU A 321 -58.64 42.90 9.67
N GLU A 322 -58.65 42.83 11.01
CA GLU A 322 -57.46 42.47 11.80
C GLU A 322 -56.97 41.04 11.52
N ALA A 323 -57.91 40.07 11.37
CA ALA A 323 -57.58 38.69 11.01
C ALA A 323 -57.05 38.56 9.57
N GLU A 324 -57.58 39.34 8.63
CA GLU A 324 -57.10 39.39 7.24
C GLU A 324 -55.72 40.07 7.17
N ALA A 325 -55.51 41.18 7.88
CA ALA A 325 -54.20 41.86 7.94
C ALA A 325 -53.11 40.98 8.58
N THR A 326 -53.45 40.22 9.63
CA THR A 326 -52.50 39.27 10.24
C THR A 326 -52.18 38.08 9.35
N ARG A 327 -53.16 37.59 8.55
CA ARG A 327 -52.93 36.57 7.53
C ARG A 327 -52.04 37.07 6.40
N GLU A 328 -52.30 38.27 5.87
CA GLU A 328 -51.45 38.87 4.83
C GLU A 328 -50.00 39.07 5.30
N LEU A 329 -49.80 39.51 6.55
CA LEU A 329 -48.45 39.62 7.13
C LEU A 329 -47.77 38.25 7.28
N ALA A 330 -48.52 37.22 7.66
CA ALA A 330 -48.00 35.86 7.75
C ALA A 330 -47.65 35.27 6.37
N GLU A 331 -48.45 35.56 5.33
CA GLU A 331 -48.16 35.15 3.95
C GLU A 331 -46.92 35.85 3.41
N ARG A 332 -46.79 37.17 3.59
CA ARG A 332 -45.58 37.91 3.22
C ARG A 332 -44.34 37.42 3.97
N ALA A 333 -44.47 37.06 5.25
CA ALA A 333 -43.37 36.48 6.01
C ALA A 333 -42.93 35.11 5.45
N LYS A 334 -43.89 34.27 5.02
CA LYS A 334 -43.60 33.00 4.35
C LYS A 334 -42.96 33.20 2.98
N GLU A 335 -43.43 34.16 2.18
CA GLU A 335 -42.82 34.50 0.89
C GLU A 335 -41.35 34.93 1.06
N ILE A 336 -41.06 35.82 2.02
CA ILE A 336 -39.68 36.23 2.32
C ILE A 336 -38.83 35.03 2.78
N GLN A 337 -39.41 34.11 3.55
CA GLN A 337 -38.70 32.89 3.97
C GLN A 337 -38.41 31.95 2.79
N LEU A 338 -39.37 31.76 1.88
CA LEU A 338 -39.20 30.96 0.66
C LEU A 338 -38.15 31.59 -0.27
N GLU A 339 -38.16 32.90 -0.46
CA GLU A 339 -37.12 33.58 -1.25
C GLU A 339 -35.72 33.41 -0.66
N ARG A 340 -35.59 33.45 0.68
CA ARG A 340 -34.32 33.19 1.36
C ARG A 340 -33.86 31.75 1.17
N GLN A 341 -34.77 30.79 1.27
CA GLN A 341 -34.47 29.38 1.02
C GLN A 341 -34.07 29.15 -0.44
N GLN A 342 -34.76 29.75 -1.40
CA GLN A 342 -34.43 29.64 -2.81
C GLN A 342 -33.06 30.25 -3.13
N LYS A 343 -32.75 31.44 -2.59
CA LYS A 343 -31.42 32.06 -2.75
C LYS A 343 -30.32 31.19 -2.12
N PHE A 344 -30.58 30.60 -0.96
CA PHE A 344 -29.65 29.68 -0.31
C PHE A 344 -29.41 28.43 -1.18
N LEU A 345 -30.47 27.80 -1.70
CA LEU A 345 -30.35 26.62 -2.57
C LEU A 345 -29.58 26.93 -3.86
N LEU A 346 -29.86 28.06 -4.52
CA LEU A 346 -29.12 28.50 -5.71
C LEU A 346 -27.63 28.76 -5.39
N SER A 347 -27.34 29.35 -4.23
CA SER A 347 -25.93 29.56 -3.79
C SER A 347 -25.22 28.24 -3.51
N TRP A 348 -25.95 27.22 -3.03
CA TRP A 348 -25.41 25.89 -2.82
C TRP A 348 -25.19 25.14 -4.13
N GLU A 349 -26.13 25.20 -5.06
CA GLU A 349 -26.02 24.59 -6.39
C GLU A 349 -24.81 25.15 -7.15
N THR A 350 -24.65 26.48 -7.16
CA THR A 350 -23.48 27.12 -7.76
C THR A 350 -22.17 26.76 -7.07
N ALA A 351 -22.15 26.68 -5.73
CA ALA A 351 -20.96 26.23 -4.99
C ALA A 351 -20.60 24.77 -5.31
N LEU A 352 -21.62 23.90 -5.45
CA LEU A 352 -21.45 22.49 -5.74
C LEU A 352 -20.90 22.30 -7.17
N HIS A 353 -21.49 22.96 -8.17
CA HIS A 353 -20.95 22.95 -9.53
C HIS A 353 -19.53 23.51 -9.64
N ASN A 354 -19.22 24.57 -8.89
CA ASN A 354 -17.84 25.08 -8.83
C ASN A 354 -16.88 24.02 -8.27
N LYS A 355 -17.25 23.33 -7.19
CA LYS A 355 -16.39 22.26 -6.64
C LYS A 355 -16.30 21.02 -7.52
N GLU A 356 -17.37 20.65 -8.21
CA GLU A 356 -17.32 19.59 -9.22
C GLU A 356 -16.36 19.97 -10.36
N SER A 357 -16.45 21.21 -10.85
CA SER A 357 -15.56 21.69 -11.93
C SER A 357 -14.09 21.72 -11.51
N GLU A 358 -13.79 22.18 -10.30
CA GLU A 358 -12.43 22.17 -9.74
C GLU A 358 -11.89 20.74 -9.62
N MET A 359 -12.69 19.81 -9.07
CA MET A 359 -12.31 18.41 -8.94
C MET A 359 -12.06 17.74 -10.30
N ILE A 360 -12.92 18.02 -11.29
CA ILE A 360 -12.72 17.52 -12.65
C ILE A 360 -11.42 18.08 -13.24
N GLN A 361 -11.13 19.36 -13.02
CA GLN A 361 -9.90 19.98 -13.50
C GLN A 361 -8.65 19.38 -12.85
N GLU A 362 -8.65 19.16 -11.53
CA GLU A 362 -7.56 18.47 -10.82
C GLU A 362 -7.35 17.03 -11.33
N GLN A 363 -8.44 16.30 -11.60
CA GLN A 363 -8.37 14.96 -12.19
C GLN A 363 -7.80 14.97 -13.62
N LEU A 364 -8.12 15.99 -14.42
CA LEU A 364 -7.56 16.13 -15.76
C LEU A 364 -6.08 16.52 -15.71
N GLU A 365 -5.68 17.40 -14.81
CA GLU A 365 -4.27 17.78 -14.62
C GLU A 365 -3.42 16.62 -14.11
N THR A 366 -3.94 15.83 -13.17
CA THR A 366 -3.25 14.62 -12.72
C THR A 366 -3.11 13.62 -13.87
N LYS A 367 -4.19 13.32 -14.60
CA LYS A 367 -4.13 12.45 -15.79
C LYS A 367 -3.14 12.95 -16.84
N ARG A 368 -3.07 14.27 -17.06
CA ARG A 368 -2.09 14.88 -17.97
C ARG A 368 -0.66 14.64 -17.49
N LYS A 369 -0.36 14.91 -16.21
CA LYS A 369 0.97 14.65 -15.63
C LYS A 369 1.36 13.17 -15.73
N TRP A 370 0.43 12.26 -15.47
CA TRP A 370 0.63 10.82 -15.66
C TRP A 370 0.94 10.46 -17.11
N SER A 371 0.21 11.06 -18.08
CA SER A 371 0.48 10.82 -19.50
C SER A 371 1.86 11.34 -19.93
N GLU A 372 2.28 12.50 -19.44
CA GLU A 372 3.59 13.08 -19.73
C GLU A 372 4.72 12.21 -19.13
N ALA A 373 4.55 11.76 -17.88
CA ALA A 373 5.50 10.85 -17.23
C ALA A 373 5.58 9.49 -17.95
N PHE A 374 4.43 8.95 -18.39
CA PHE A 374 4.38 7.71 -19.16
C PHE A 374 5.13 7.85 -20.49
N MET A 375 4.93 8.94 -21.23
CA MET A 375 5.66 9.19 -22.48
C MET A 375 7.17 9.31 -22.27
N LEU A 376 7.62 9.94 -21.17
CA LEU A 376 9.04 10.01 -20.81
C LEU A 376 9.62 8.62 -20.53
N LYS A 377 8.89 7.78 -19.80
CA LYS A 377 9.29 6.39 -19.53
C LYS A 377 9.33 5.54 -20.80
N GLU A 378 8.38 5.73 -21.71
CA GLU A 378 8.38 5.04 -23.00
C GLU A 378 9.60 5.44 -23.85
N GLN A 379 9.97 6.73 -23.87
CA GLN A 379 11.19 7.19 -24.52
C GLN A 379 12.46 6.61 -23.88
N GLN A 380 12.52 6.55 -22.54
CA GLN A 380 13.63 5.90 -21.83
C GLN A 380 13.75 4.43 -22.20
N LEU A 381 12.63 3.70 -22.28
CA LEU A 381 12.61 2.30 -22.69
C LEU A 381 13.12 2.12 -24.12
N ARG A 382 12.70 2.95 -25.07
CA ARG A 382 13.21 2.90 -26.45
C ARG A 382 14.73 3.09 -26.51
N ARG A 383 15.27 4.07 -25.77
CA ARG A 383 16.73 4.29 -25.70
C ARG A 383 17.46 3.09 -25.09
N LEU A 384 16.88 2.44 -24.08
CA LEU A 384 17.46 1.23 -23.50
C LEU A 384 17.44 0.06 -24.47
N GLN A 385 16.36 -0.11 -25.24
CA GLN A 385 16.27 -1.12 -26.30
C GLN A 385 17.33 -0.89 -27.38
N GLU A 386 17.45 0.34 -27.89
CA GLU A 386 18.50 0.71 -28.87
C GLU A 386 19.91 0.41 -28.32
N ASN A 387 20.16 0.72 -27.05
CA ASN A 387 21.45 0.43 -26.42
C ASN A 387 21.71 -1.08 -26.25
N LEU A 388 20.67 -1.88 -25.98
CA LEU A 388 20.79 -3.33 -25.91
C LEU A 388 21.09 -3.93 -27.29
N GLU A 389 20.37 -3.51 -28.33
CA GLU A 389 20.64 -3.94 -29.71
C GLU A 389 22.07 -3.59 -30.13
N LEU A 390 22.57 -2.41 -29.78
CA LEU A 390 23.96 -2.02 -30.04
C LEU A 390 24.97 -2.92 -29.29
N LYS A 391 24.69 -3.26 -28.03
CA LYS A 391 25.56 -4.16 -27.25
C LYS A 391 25.56 -5.59 -27.82
N GLU A 392 24.41 -6.10 -28.24
CA GLU A 392 24.31 -7.40 -28.90
C GLU A 392 25.12 -7.42 -30.20
N LEU A 393 25.02 -6.38 -31.02
CA LEU A 393 25.84 -6.23 -32.23
C LEU A 393 27.35 -6.19 -31.88
N GLN A 394 27.75 -5.47 -30.84
CA GLN A 394 29.15 -5.45 -30.40
C GLN A 394 29.64 -6.83 -29.93
N LEU A 395 28.81 -7.58 -29.19
CA LEU A 395 29.15 -8.94 -28.76
C LEU A 395 29.31 -9.88 -29.95
N THR A 396 28.39 -9.86 -30.92
CA THR A 396 28.52 -10.70 -32.12
C THR A 396 29.76 -10.37 -32.94
N VAL A 397 30.18 -9.10 -33.00
CA VAL A 397 31.44 -8.70 -33.65
C VAL A 397 32.65 -9.23 -32.87
N ARG A 398 32.64 -9.14 -31.54
CA ARG A 398 33.72 -9.67 -30.68
C ARG A 398 33.81 -11.19 -30.79
N GLU A 399 32.69 -11.90 -30.77
CA GLU A 399 32.66 -13.36 -30.95
C GLU A 399 33.21 -13.79 -32.31
N LYS A 400 32.81 -13.10 -33.39
CA LYS A 400 33.38 -13.36 -34.73
C LYS A 400 34.88 -13.08 -34.78
N ALA A 401 35.37 -12.05 -34.09
CA ALA A 401 36.80 -11.75 -34.02
C ALA A 401 37.57 -12.82 -33.21
N LEU A 402 37.00 -13.29 -32.09
CA LEU A 402 37.58 -14.38 -31.30
C LEU A 402 37.59 -15.69 -32.09
N ALA A 403 36.51 -16.04 -32.78
CA ALA A 403 36.44 -17.22 -33.64
C ALA A 403 37.50 -17.18 -34.75
N LYS A 404 37.70 -16.01 -35.40
CA LYS A 404 38.78 -15.83 -36.39
C LYS A 404 40.17 -16.00 -35.79
N ARG A 405 40.41 -15.46 -34.58
CA ARG A 405 41.69 -15.63 -33.88
C ARG A 405 41.95 -17.09 -33.51
N GLN A 406 40.93 -17.79 -32.99
CA GLN A 406 41.02 -19.21 -32.69
C GLN A 406 41.28 -20.04 -33.95
N GLN A 407 40.61 -19.74 -35.05
CA GLN A 407 40.85 -20.42 -36.33
C GLN A 407 42.27 -20.19 -36.84
N ALA A 408 42.78 -18.95 -36.82
CA ALA A 408 44.16 -18.65 -37.19
C ALA A 408 45.17 -19.39 -36.30
N GLN A 409 44.88 -19.52 -35.00
CA GLN A 409 45.71 -20.29 -34.08
C GLN A 409 45.69 -21.79 -34.40
N TYR A 410 44.54 -22.37 -34.74
CA TYR A 410 44.46 -23.75 -35.20
C TYR A 410 45.23 -23.98 -36.51
N GLU A 411 45.23 -23.02 -37.43
CA GLU A 411 46.00 -23.08 -38.68
C GLU A 411 47.51 -23.03 -38.40
N LEU A 412 47.97 -22.15 -37.49
CA LEU A 412 49.38 -22.10 -37.04
C LEU A 412 49.83 -23.38 -36.32
N ASP A 413 49.00 -23.94 -35.44
CA ASP A 413 49.28 -25.21 -34.76
C ASP A 413 49.38 -26.38 -35.76
N ARG A 414 48.55 -26.35 -36.82
CA ARG A 414 48.60 -27.33 -37.91
C ARG A 414 49.87 -27.20 -38.75
N GLU A 415 50.32 -25.99 -39.02
CA GLU A 415 51.56 -25.74 -39.78
C GLU A 415 52.83 -26.07 -38.98
N SER A 416 52.79 -25.89 -37.65
CA SER A 416 53.95 -26.14 -36.77
C SER A 416 54.14 -27.62 -36.36
N ASN A 417 53.24 -28.54 -36.73
CA ASN A 417 53.26 -29.95 -36.28
C ASN A 417 53.35 -30.11 -34.75
N GLU A 418 53.04 -29.04 -34.02
CA GLU A 418 53.11 -28.99 -32.58
C GLU A 418 51.79 -29.51 -32.00
N LEU A 419 51.86 -30.44 -31.04
CA LEU A 419 50.67 -30.98 -30.38
C LEU A 419 49.84 -29.83 -29.80
N SER A 420 48.53 -29.81 -30.12
CA SER A 420 47.61 -28.78 -29.64
C SER A 420 47.69 -28.64 -28.12
N PHE A 421 47.45 -27.44 -27.59
CA PHE A 421 47.53 -27.17 -26.15
C PHE A 421 46.66 -28.13 -25.32
N ALA A 422 45.46 -28.46 -25.83
CA ALA A 422 44.56 -29.43 -25.21
C ALA A 422 45.16 -30.85 -25.17
N GLU A 423 45.89 -31.25 -26.21
CA GLU A 423 46.54 -32.55 -26.29
C GLU A 423 47.81 -32.62 -25.42
N ARG A 424 48.60 -31.53 -25.35
CA ARG A 424 49.70 -31.41 -24.37
C ARG A 424 49.19 -31.53 -22.94
N ARG A 425 48.08 -30.87 -22.60
CA ARG A 425 47.46 -30.96 -21.28
C ARG A 425 46.98 -32.37 -20.95
N ARG A 426 46.39 -33.08 -21.93
CA ARG A 426 46.01 -34.49 -21.76
C ARG A 426 47.22 -35.39 -21.55
N ARG A 427 48.31 -35.17 -22.28
CA ARG A 427 49.56 -35.95 -22.11
C ARG A 427 50.21 -35.67 -20.76
N LEU A 428 50.23 -34.43 -20.29
CA LEU A 428 50.68 -34.08 -18.94
C LEU A 428 49.85 -34.78 -17.86
N GLN A 429 48.52 -34.75 -17.95
CA GLN A 429 47.65 -35.46 -17.02
C GLN A 429 47.84 -36.98 -17.05
N GLN A 430 48.17 -37.55 -18.22
CA GLN A 430 48.51 -38.97 -18.33
C GLN A 430 49.86 -39.27 -17.66
N LEU A 431 50.86 -38.42 -17.82
CA LEU A 431 52.16 -38.56 -17.15
C LEU A 431 52.02 -38.46 -15.62
N GLU A 432 51.25 -37.50 -15.11
CA GLU A 432 50.97 -37.36 -13.67
C GLU A 432 50.32 -38.62 -13.08
N ARG A 433 49.40 -39.27 -13.83
CA ARG A 433 48.79 -40.53 -13.41
C ARG A 433 49.82 -41.66 -13.36
N ILE A 434 50.71 -41.74 -14.34
CA ILE A 434 51.77 -42.75 -14.38
C ILE A 434 52.72 -42.55 -13.20
N GLU A 435 53.18 -41.31 -12.95
CA GLU A 435 54.04 -40.98 -11.82
C GLU A 435 53.39 -41.34 -10.48
N ALA A 436 52.11 -41.04 -10.30
CA ALA A 436 51.37 -41.43 -9.09
C ALA A 436 51.31 -42.95 -8.90
N THR A 437 51.16 -43.72 -9.98
CA THR A 437 51.19 -45.19 -9.90
C THR A 437 52.57 -45.75 -9.59
N LEU A 438 53.64 -45.11 -10.08
CA LEU A 438 55.02 -45.49 -9.78
C LEU A 438 55.36 -45.23 -8.32
N ARG A 439 55.01 -44.05 -7.77
CA ARG A 439 55.20 -43.73 -6.35
C ARG A 439 54.49 -44.73 -5.43
N LYS A 440 53.25 -45.10 -5.74
CA LYS A 440 52.52 -46.14 -4.98
C LYS A 440 53.23 -47.50 -5.01
N ARG A 441 53.84 -47.88 -6.14
CA ARG A 441 54.61 -49.13 -6.23
C ARG A 441 55.90 -49.07 -5.43
N GLU A 442 56.59 -47.93 -5.44
CA GLU A 442 57.79 -47.71 -4.63
C GLU A 442 57.49 -47.78 -3.12
N GLU A 443 56.39 -47.16 -2.67
CA GLU A 443 55.93 -47.25 -1.28
C GLU A 443 55.59 -48.70 -0.87
N GLN A 444 54.93 -49.46 -1.76
CA GLN A 444 54.64 -50.87 -1.52
C GLN A 444 55.90 -51.74 -1.45
N LEU A 445 56.92 -51.43 -2.25
CA LEU A 445 58.21 -52.14 -2.19
C LEU A 445 58.95 -51.82 -0.89
N LYS A 446 59.00 -50.55 -0.47
CA LYS A 446 59.58 -50.13 0.81
C LYS A 446 58.88 -50.79 1.99
N ALA A 447 57.55 -50.81 2.00
CA ALA A 447 56.77 -51.47 3.05
C ALA A 447 57.02 -53.00 3.09
N ARG A 448 57.26 -53.64 1.94
CA ARG A 448 57.65 -55.06 1.88
C ARG A 448 59.07 -55.30 2.39
N GLU A 449 59.99 -54.41 2.08
CA GLU A 449 61.37 -54.46 2.60
C GLU A 449 61.40 -54.27 4.13
N GLU A 450 60.62 -53.33 4.66
CA GLU A 450 60.45 -53.10 6.10
C GLU A 450 59.78 -54.30 6.79
N ALA A 451 58.73 -54.89 6.20
CA ALA A 451 58.10 -56.10 6.71
C ALA A 451 59.05 -57.31 6.70
N PHE A 452 59.91 -57.42 5.68
CA PHE A 452 60.93 -58.46 5.60
C PHE A 452 62.03 -58.28 6.67
N LEU A 453 62.42 -57.03 6.95
CA LEU A 453 63.37 -56.72 8.03
C LEU A 453 62.78 -57.01 9.42
N HIS A 454 61.51 -56.68 9.66
CA HIS A 454 60.82 -57.02 10.91
C HIS A 454 60.61 -58.53 11.10
N SER A 455 60.31 -59.27 10.03
CA SER A 455 60.24 -60.74 10.08
C SER A 455 61.57 -61.36 10.48
N LYS A 456 62.71 -60.84 9.98
CA LYS A 456 64.04 -61.31 10.39
C LYS A 456 64.37 -61.01 11.86
N GLN A 457 63.95 -59.86 12.39
CA GLN A 457 64.13 -59.54 13.82
C GLN A 457 63.33 -60.49 14.72
N ASN A 458 62.09 -60.82 14.36
CA ASN A 458 61.24 -61.72 15.16
C ASN A 458 61.75 -63.17 15.18
N VAL A 459 62.44 -63.64 14.13
CA VAL A 459 63.09 -64.97 14.12
C VAL A 459 64.27 -65.01 15.09
N VAL A 460 65.05 -63.93 15.19
CA VAL A 460 66.20 -63.83 16.13
C VAL A 460 65.73 -63.74 17.59
N GLU A 461 64.55 -63.18 17.86
CA GLU A 461 63.95 -63.17 19.22
C GLU A 461 63.25 -64.49 19.57
N GLY A 462 62.71 -65.21 18.59
CA GLY A 462 62.16 -66.57 18.76
C GLY A 462 63.22 -67.59 19.19
N GLU A 463 64.41 -67.56 18.59
CA GLU A 463 65.53 -68.45 18.94
C GLU A 463 66.09 -68.17 20.35
N LYS A 464 65.98 -66.93 20.85
CA LYS A 464 66.37 -66.60 22.23
C LYS A 464 65.37 -67.11 23.27
N ASN A 465 64.07 -67.15 22.96
CA ASN A 465 63.03 -67.60 23.90
C ASN A 465 62.91 -69.13 24.03
N GLU A 466 63.38 -69.92 23.05
CA GLU A 466 63.50 -71.37 23.20
C GLU A 466 64.70 -71.79 24.08
N GLY A 467 65.77 -70.98 24.10
CA GLY A 467 66.91 -71.19 25.00
C GLY A 467 66.60 -71.01 26.50
N TYR A 468 65.62 -70.17 26.86
CA TYR A 468 65.24 -69.94 28.26
C TYR A 468 64.15 -70.90 28.78
N LYS A 469 63.47 -71.68 27.93
CA LYS A 469 62.55 -72.75 28.37
C LYS A 469 63.25 -74.10 28.63
N ALA A 470 64.49 -74.27 28.17
CA ALA A 470 65.29 -75.47 28.43
C ALA A 470 66.04 -75.44 29.78
N LEU A 471 65.98 -74.33 30.53
CA LEU A 471 66.70 -74.14 31.81
C LEU A 471 65.77 -74.10 33.05
N SER A 472 64.48 -74.42 32.91
CA SER A 472 63.53 -74.56 34.04
C SER A 472 63.11 -76.00 34.34
N PHE A 473 63.78 -76.99 33.73
CA PHE A 473 63.71 -78.42 34.07
C PHE A 473 65.12 -79.01 34.09
N ALA A 474 65.93 -78.62 35.08
CA ALA A 474 67.14 -79.34 35.51
C ALA A 474 67.53 -78.91 36.93
#